data_AF-A0A381WK97-F1
#
_entry.id   AF-A0A381WK97-F1
#
_cell.length_a   1.000
_cell.length_b   1.000
_cell.length_c   1.000
_cell.angle_alpha   90.00
_cell.angle_beta   90.00
_cell.angle_gamma   90.00
#
_symmetry.space_group_name_H-M   'P 1'
#
loop_
_entity.id
_entity.type
_entity.pdbx_description
1 polymer ?
#
loop_
_entity_poly.entity_id
_entity_poly.type
_entity_poly.pdbx_seq_one_letter_code
_entity_poly.pdbx_strand_id
1 'polypeptide(L)'
;VPIFAPIYMPLRAALLAVLLFPFALQAEDLLPEGSQLASTIRELVPEKNVEIRATMEVTVRERKRLNTDVVIKVEKLGQAEWQTTYTAKRDEEIPEYWRVHHEIGQPNRYEKKSGLAKRAEIYSSLAGSCFFIADLGMDFLHWPSQVVLKTQRRKSRLCYVLESRNLKPPKGEYHRVVSWVD
;
A
#
# COMPACT_ATOMS: atom_id res chain seq x y z
N VAL A 1 -27.19 69.78 62.81
CA VAL A 1 -26.21 68.68 63.01
C VAL A 1 -26.61 67.53 62.09
N PRO A 2 -25.78 67.05 61.16
CA PRO A 2 -24.97 67.82 60.21
C PRO A 2 -25.04 67.25 58.76
N ILE A 3 -24.43 67.97 57.81
CA ILE A 3 -23.58 67.48 56.69
C ILE A 3 -24.18 67.10 55.30
N PHE A 4 -23.90 68.02 54.35
CA PHE A 4 -23.19 67.91 53.05
C PHE A 4 -23.54 66.83 51.99
N ALA A 5 -23.96 67.36 50.84
CA ALA A 5 -23.29 67.37 49.52
C ALA A 5 -22.99 66.06 48.72
N PRO A 6 -23.09 66.12 47.37
CA PRO A 6 -23.07 64.98 46.45
C PRO A 6 -21.66 64.67 45.93
N ILE A 7 -21.36 63.40 45.59
CA ILE A 7 -20.14 63.07 44.83
C ILE A 7 -20.42 61.96 43.81
N TYR A 8 -20.33 62.38 42.55
CA TYR A 8 -20.10 61.57 41.35
C TYR A 8 -18.70 60.94 41.45
N MET A 9 -18.58 59.62 41.25
CA MET A 9 -17.27 58.96 41.10
C MET A 9 -17.43 57.66 40.30
N PRO A 10 -16.36 57.16 39.66
CA PRO A 10 -16.31 57.09 38.21
C PRO A 10 -16.37 55.65 37.68
N LEU A 11 -16.68 55.57 36.38
CA LEU A 11 -16.40 54.44 35.51
C LEU A 11 -14.98 53.90 35.75
N ARG A 12 -14.84 52.70 36.32
CA ARG A 12 -13.62 51.90 36.21
C ARG A 12 -13.94 50.65 35.42
N ALA A 13 -13.70 50.76 34.11
CA ALA A 13 -13.62 49.63 33.22
C ALA A 13 -12.50 48.69 33.72
N ALA A 14 -12.89 47.56 34.29
CA ALA A 14 -11.99 46.43 34.44
C ALA A 14 -12.00 45.66 33.11
N LEU A 15 -11.11 46.05 32.20
CA LEU A 15 -10.66 45.20 31.10
C LEU A 15 -9.95 43.99 31.73
N LEU A 16 -10.68 42.93 32.01
CA LEU A 16 -10.07 41.61 32.11
C LEU A 16 -9.79 41.15 30.69
N ALA A 17 -8.56 41.38 30.26
CA ALA A 17 -7.98 40.71 29.11
C ALA A 17 -8.06 39.20 29.36
N VAL A 18 -9.10 38.57 28.80
CA VAL A 18 -9.09 37.13 28.54
C VAL A 18 -7.95 36.94 27.55
N LEU A 19 -6.79 36.55 28.08
CA LEU A 19 -5.70 35.98 27.30
C LEU A 19 -6.30 34.78 26.58
N LEU A 20 -6.73 35.03 25.34
CA LEU A 20 -6.94 34.03 24.31
C LEU A 20 -5.64 33.20 24.28
N PHE A 21 -5.64 32.06 24.96
CA PHE A 21 -4.69 30.99 24.67
C PHE A 21 -4.91 30.61 23.20
N PRO A 22 -4.02 30.92 22.25
CA PRO A 22 -4.03 30.25 20.98
C PRO A 22 -3.06 29.06 21.09
N PHE A 23 -3.13 28.31 22.19
CA PHE A 23 -2.73 26.92 22.13
C PHE A 23 -3.94 26.19 21.59
N ALA A 24 -4.24 26.46 20.31
CA ALA A 24 -4.88 25.46 19.49
C ALA A 24 -3.99 24.24 19.65
N LEU A 25 -4.48 23.27 20.44
CA LEU A 25 -3.97 21.93 20.46
C LEU A 25 -4.06 21.50 18.99
N GLN A 26 -2.98 21.63 18.23
CA GLN A 26 -2.85 20.87 17.00
C GLN A 26 -2.86 19.43 17.51
N ALA A 27 -4.00 18.77 17.39
CA ALA A 27 -3.99 17.32 17.31
C ALA A 27 -3.00 17.02 16.20
N GLU A 28 -1.82 16.49 16.53
CA GLU A 28 -1.07 15.75 15.53
C GLU A 28 -2.06 14.74 14.99
N ASP A 29 -2.35 14.79 13.69
CA ASP A 29 -3.07 13.72 13.03
C ASP A 29 -2.26 12.46 13.26
N LEU A 30 -2.70 11.65 14.24
CA LEU A 30 -2.03 10.42 14.61
C LEU A 30 -2.00 9.55 13.35
N LEU A 31 -0.79 9.20 12.91
CA LEU A 31 -0.63 8.31 11.77
C LEU A 31 -1.30 6.97 12.10
N PRO A 32 -2.03 6.36 11.14
CA PRO A 32 -2.64 5.06 11.37
C PRO A 32 -1.56 4.02 11.61
N GLU A 33 -1.94 2.95 12.30
CA GLU A 33 -1.04 1.82 12.49
C GLU A 33 -0.70 1.20 11.13
N GLY A 34 0.59 0.98 10.85
CA GLY A 34 1.02 0.45 9.55
C GLY A 34 0.47 -0.94 9.26
N SER A 35 0.35 -1.80 10.28
CA SER A 35 -0.19 -3.14 10.10
C SER A 35 -1.68 -3.10 9.72
N GLN A 36 -2.45 -2.20 10.35
CA GLN A 36 -3.84 -1.96 10.00
C GLN A 36 -3.99 -1.46 8.57
N LEU A 37 -3.20 -0.46 8.16
CA LEU A 37 -3.22 0.06 6.79
C LEU A 37 -2.87 -1.04 5.76
N ALA A 38 -1.86 -1.86 6.03
CA ALA A 38 -1.51 -3.00 5.18
C ALA A 38 -2.63 -4.04 5.14
N SER A 39 -3.33 -4.29 6.26
CA SER A 39 -4.48 -5.21 6.31
C SER A 39 -5.64 -4.72 5.46
N THR A 40 -6.00 -3.43 5.56
CA THR A 40 -7.08 -2.84 4.74
C THR A 40 -6.84 -3.06 3.24
N ILE A 41 -5.59 -2.94 2.77
CA ILE A 41 -5.25 -3.19 1.36
C ILE A 41 -5.41 -4.68 1.02
N ARG A 42 -4.94 -5.58 1.89
CA ARG A 42 -5.05 -7.04 1.68
C ARG A 42 -6.50 -7.53 1.74
N GLU A 43 -7.39 -6.79 2.37
CA GLU A 43 -8.82 -7.12 2.49
C GLU A 43 -9.67 -6.62 1.31
N LEU A 44 -9.05 -5.95 0.33
CA LEU A 44 -9.74 -5.49 -0.89
C LEU A 44 -10.03 -6.66 -1.83
N VAL A 45 -11.15 -7.34 -1.59
CA VAL A 45 -11.68 -8.39 -2.48
C VAL A 45 -12.21 -7.76 -3.77
N PRO A 46 -11.89 -8.33 -4.96
CA PRO A 46 -12.44 -7.84 -6.22
C PRO A 46 -13.98 -7.91 -6.23
N GLU A 47 -14.62 -6.85 -6.74
CA GLU A 47 -16.08 -6.80 -6.86
C GLU A 47 -16.60 -7.77 -7.94
N LYS A 48 -15.85 -7.90 -9.03
CA LYS A 48 -16.17 -8.71 -10.21
C LYS A 48 -14.92 -9.34 -10.79
N ASN A 49 -15.12 -10.34 -11.64
CA ASN A 49 -14.04 -10.90 -12.45
C ASN A 49 -13.51 -9.86 -13.44
N VAL A 50 -12.21 -9.85 -13.64
CA VAL A 50 -11.52 -8.92 -14.53
C VAL A 50 -10.52 -9.69 -15.38
N GLU A 51 -10.44 -9.34 -16.66
CA GLU A 51 -9.37 -9.79 -17.55
C GLU A 51 -8.69 -8.56 -18.15
N ILE A 52 -7.37 -8.49 -17.99
CA ILE A 52 -6.52 -7.44 -18.55
C ILE A 52 -5.57 -8.10 -19.54
N ARG A 53 -5.53 -7.57 -20.75
CA ARG A 53 -4.57 -7.96 -21.79
C ARG A 53 -3.60 -6.81 -21.98
N ALA A 54 -2.31 -7.11 -21.86
CA ALA A 54 -1.24 -6.13 -21.94
C ALA A 54 -0.04 -6.71 -22.69
N THR A 55 0.85 -5.84 -23.12
CA THR A 55 2.15 -6.21 -23.65
C THR A 55 3.23 -5.70 -22.70
N MET A 56 4.12 -6.59 -22.30
CA MET A 56 5.29 -6.28 -21.48
C MET A 56 6.53 -6.20 -22.36
N GLU A 57 7.12 -5.00 -22.45
CA GLU A 57 8.39 -4.76 -23.14
C GLU A 57 9.54 -4.89 -22.13
N VAL A 58 10.47 -5.82 -22.41
CA VAL A 58 11.70 -6.00 -21.64
C VAL A 58 12.88 -5.64 -22.51
N THR A 59 13.69 -4.68 -22.07
CA THR A 59 14.97 -4.35 -22.73
C THR A 59 16.08 -5.22 -22.14
N VAL A 60 16.68 -6.08 -22.96
CA VAL A 60 17.81 -6.91 -22.57
C VAL A 60 19.14 -6.27 -22.99
N ARG A 61 20.26 -6.99 -22.78
CA ARG A 61 21.60 -6.54 -23.22
C ARG A 61 21.58 -6.15 -24.70
N GLU A 62 22.45 -5.21 -25.05
CA GLU A 62 22.57 -4.68 -26.43
C GLU A 62 21.31 -3.93 -26.91
N ARG A 63 20.45 -3.48 -25.98
CA ARG A 63 19.21 -2.72 -26.27
C ARG A 63 18.19 -3.51 -27.11
N LYS A 64 18.32 -4.84 -27.20
CA LYS A 64 17.30 -5.68 -27.81
C LYS A 64 16.03 -5.64 -26.96
N ARG A 65 14.89 -5.41 -27.60
CA ARG A 65 13.58 -5.37 -26.94
C ARG A 65 12.85 -6.69 -27.16
N LEU A 66 12.27 -7.20 -26.09
CA LEU A 66 11.48 -8.42 -26.09
C LEU A 66 10.07 -8.03 -25.68
N ASN A 67 9.13 -8.19 -26.61
CA ASN A 67 7.71 -7.98 -26.33
C ASN A 67 7.10 -9.31 -25.93
N THR A 68 6.38 -9.32 -24.81
CA THR A 68 5.70 -10.50 -24.29
C THR A 68 4.24 -10.16 -24.04
N ASP A 69 3.33 -10.94 -24.60
CA ASP A 69 1.91 -10.79 -24.31
C ASP A 69 1.63 -11.31 -22.90
N VAL A 70 0.95 -10.49 -22.10
CA VAL A 70 0.57 -10.82 -20.73
C VAL A 70 -0.94 -10.72 -20.58
N VAL A 71 -1.54 -11.81 -20.10
CA VAL A 71 -2.95 -11.85 -19.71
C VAL A 71 -3.01 -12.00 -18.19
N ILE A 72 -3.69 -11.05 -17.55
CA ILE A 72 -3.93 -11.04 -16.10
C ILE A 72 -5.43 -11.28 -15.91
N LYS A 73 -5.80 -12.36 -15.23
CA LYS A 73 -7.19 -12.69 -14.90
C LYS A 73 -7.37 -12.66 -13.40
N VAL A 74 -8.30 -11.86 -12.93
CA VAL A 74 -8.75 -11.84 -11.53
C VAL A 74 -10.10 -12.51 -11.46
N GLU A 75 -10.21 -13.55 -10.64
CA GLU A 75 -11.41 -14.35 -10.48
C GLU A 75 -11.81 -14.38 -9.00
N LYS A 76 -13.01 -13.89 -8.69
CA LYS A 76 -13.59 -13.98 -7.35
C LYS A 76 -14.10 -15.40 -7.14
N LEU A 77 -13.59 -16.08 -6.12
CA LEU A 77 -13.95 -17.46 -5.79
C LEU A 77 -15.00 -17.53 -4.68
N GLY A 78 -15.06 -16.52 -3.81
CA GLY A 78 -16.00 -16.44 -2.71
C GLY A 78 -16.10 -15.05 -2.10
N GLN A 79 -16.56 -14.97 -0.85
CA GLN A 79 -16.66 -13.70 -0.11
C GLN A 79 -15.31 -13.20 0.40
N ALA A 80 -14.38 -14.11 0.68
CA ALA A 80 -13.05 -13.80 1.25
C ALA A 80 -11.90 -14.33 0.39
N GLU A 81 -12.20 -14.92 -0.78
CA GLU A 81 -11.23 -15.64 -1.60
C GLU A 81 -11.32 -15.19 -3.07
N TRP A 82 -10.15 -14.99 -3.67
CA TRP A 82 -10.01 -14.72 -5.09
C TRP A 82 -8.66 -15.23 -5.58
N GLN A 83 -8.50 -15.35 -6.89
CA GLN A 83 -7.21 -15.69 -7.49
C GLN A 83 -6.86 -14.71 -8.59
N THR A 84 -5.55 -14.48 -8.75
CA THR A 84 -4.99 -13.74 -9.87
C THR A 84 -4.11 -14.66 -10.70
N THR A 85 -4.49 -14.88 -11.95
CA THR A 85 -3.73 -15.70 -12.90
C THR A 85 -2.98 -14.81 -13.87
N TYR A 86 -1.68 -15.04 -13.99
CA TYR A 86 -0.77 -14.40 -14.94
C TYR A 86 -0.35 -15.42 -15.98
N THR A 87 -0.63 -15.14 -17.25
CA THR A 87 -0.12 -15.91 -18.38
C THR A 87 0.74 -15.00 -19.24
N ALA A 88 2.01 -15.34 -19.42
CA ALA A 88 2.94 -14.60 -20.25
C ALA A 88 3.39 -15.48 -21.42
N LYS A 89 3.24 -14.99 -22.65
CA LYS A 89 3.61 -15.73 -23.86
C LYS A 89 4.43 -14.84 -24.80
N ARG A 90 5.51 -15.40 -25.32
CA ARG A 90 6.32 -14.79 -26.38
C ARG A 90 6.31 -15.72 -27.59
N ASP A 91 5.91 -15.20 -28.74
CA ASP A 91 5.93 -15.92 -30.02
C ASP A 91 5.37 -17.37 -29.91
N GLU A 92 6.17 -18.37 -30.28
CA GLU A 92 5.85 -19.80 -30.22
C GLU A 92 6.30 -20.49 -28.91
N GLU A 93 6.85 -19.73 -27.94
CA GLU A 93 7.26 -20.30 -26.65
C GLU A 93 6.05 -20.83 -25.87
N ILE A 94 6.29 -21.86 -25.05
CA ILE A 94 5.30 -22.37 -24.10
C ILE A 94 4.96 -21.23 -23.12
N PRO A 95 3.68 -20.87 -22.93
CA PRO A 95 3.34 -19.77 -22.03
C PRO A 95 3.82 -20.04 -20.61
N GLU A 96 4.47 -19.06 -20.00
CA GLU A 96 4.68 -19.01 -18.57
C GLU A 96 3.35 -18.78 -17.87
N TYR A 97 3.13 -19.46 -16.74
CA TYR A 97 1.87 -19.46 -16.03
C TYR A 97 2.10 -19.42 -14.53
N TRP A 98 1.44 -18.46 -13.90
CA TRP A 98 1.42 -18.30 -12.45
C TRP A 98 -0.01 -18.00 -12.00
N ARG A 99 -0.38 -18.56 -10.86
CA ARG A 99 -1.62 -18.23 -10.17
C ARG A 99 -1.30 -17.90 -8.73
N VAL A 100 -1.82 -16.78 -8.27
CA VAL A 100 -1.76 -16.33 -6.88
C VAL A 100 -3.15 -16.51 -6.30
N HIS A 101 -3.27 -17.35 -5.28
CA HIS A 101 -4.48 -17.49 -4.49
C HIS A 101 -4.41 -16.56 -3.30
N HIS A 102 -5.47 -15.79 -3.13
CA HIS A 102 -5.62 -14.81 -2.07
C HIS A 102 -6.79 -15.20 -1.18
N GLU A 103 -6.60 -15.07 0.12
CA GLU A 103 -7.62 -15.32 1.13
C GLU A 103 -7.42 -14.34 2.29
N ILE A 104 -8.50 -13.72 2.75
CA ILE A 104 -8.43 -12.75 3.84
C ILE A 104 -7.79 -13.38 5.09
N GLY A 105 -6.80 -12.71 5.64
CA GLY A 105 -6.10 -13.15 6.86
C GLY A 105 -5.05 -14.25 6.62
N GLN A 106 -4.96 -14.82 5.42
CA GLN A 106 -3.97 -15.85 5.08
C GLN A 106 -2.85 -15.28 4.20
N PRO A 107 -1.63 -15.85 4.26
CA PRO A 107 -0.61 -15.60 3.25
C PRO A 107 -1.03 -16.08 1.87
N ASN A 108 -0.55 -15.42 0.82
CA ASN A 108 -0.77 -15.85 -0.56
C ASN A 108 -0.22 -17.28 -0.78
N ARG A 109 -0.93 -18.06 -1.60
CA ARG A 109 -0.43 -19.34 -2.12
C ARG A 109 -0.17 -19.22 -3.61
N TYR A 110 0.94 -19.79 -4.07
CA TYR A 110 1.39 -19.66 -5.44
C TYR A 110 1.38 -20.99 -6.17
N GLU A 111 0.81 -21.02 -7.36
CA GLU A 111 0.80 -22.17 -8.25
C GLU A 111 1.45 -21.82 -9.57
N LYS A 112 2.17 -22.79 -10.13
CA LYS A 112 2.65 -22.80 -11.50
C LYS A 112 2.16 -24.06 -12.21
N LYS A 113 2.43 -24.20 -13.50
CA LYS A 113 2.00 -25.38 -14.28
C LYS A 113 2.37 -26.73 -13.65
N SER A 114 3.50 -26.82 -12.94
CA SER A 114 3.95 -28.04 -12.28
C SER A 114 3.40 -28.25 -10.85
N GLY A 115 2.50 -27.38 -10.38
CA GLY A 115 1.87 -27.46 -9.06
C GLY A 115 2.22 -26.29 -8.14
N LEU A 116 2.11 -26.52 -6.82
CA LEU A 116 2.39 -25.52 -5.80
C LEU A 116 3.85 -25.07 -5.85
N ALA A 117 4.07 -23.76 -5.86
CA ALA A 117 5.39 -23.16 -5.91
C ALA A 117 6.00 -23.01 -4.51
N LYS A 118 7.32 -23.20 -4.44
CA LYS A 118 8.12 -22.95 -3.24
C LYS A 118 8.46 -21.46 -3.14
N ARG A 119 8.76 -21.01 -1.92
CA ARG A 119 9.17 -19.61 -1.66
C ARG A 119 10.30 -19.12 -2.57
N ALA A 120 11.35 -19.91 -2.79
CA ALA A 120 12.46 -19.48 -3.63
C ALA A 120 12.05 -19.23 -5.09
N GLU A 121 10.97 -19.86 -5.55
CA GLU A 121 10.50 -19.78 -6.93
C GLU A 121 9.68 -18.51 -7.18
N ILE A 122 9.01 -17.96 -6.16
CA ILE A 122 8.24 -16.71 -6.32
C ILE A 122 9.12 -15.46 -6.46
N TYR A 123 10.43 -15.60 -6.20
CA TYR A 123 11.45 -14.58 -6.46
C TYR A 123 12.12 -14.76 -7.84
N SER A 124 11.49 -15.48 -8.76
CA SER A 124 11.84 -15.45 -10.18
C SER A 124 11.10 -14.34 -10.93
N SER A 125 11.72 -13.83 -11.99
CA SER A 125 11.13 -12.83 -12.88
C SER A 125 9.98 -13.39 -13.72
N LEU A 126 8.86 -12.68 -13.82
CA LEU A 126 7.84 -12.97 -14.83
C LEU A 126 8.37 -12.58 -16.23
N ALA A 127 8.45 -13.54 -17.15
CA ALA A 127 8.89 -13.38 -18.53
C ALA A 127 10.18 -12.56 -18.73
N GLY A 128 11.13 -12.73 -17.80
CA GLY A 128 12.43 -12.04 -17.81
C GLY A 128 12.36 -10.55 -17.47
N SER A 129 11.24 -10.06 -16.94
CA SER A 129 11.09 -8.70 -16.45
C SER A 129 11.81 -8.47 -15.11
N CYS A 130 11.77 -7.23 -14.62
CA CYS A 130 12.22 -6.91 -13.26
C CYS A 130 11.16 -7.17 -12.17
N PHE A 131 9.96 -7.64 -12.53
CA PHE A 131 8.92 -7.97 -11.57
C PHE A 131 9.06 -9.44 -11.13
N PHE A 132 9.23 -9.64 -9.82
CA PHE A 132 9.12 -10.97 -9.24
C PHE A 132 7.67 -11.39 -9.10
N ILE A 133 7.41 -12.70 -9.05
CA ILE A 133 6.05 -13.21 -8.79
C ILE A 133 5.53 -12.73 -7.43
N ALA A 134 6.42 -12.61 -6.43
CA ALA A 134 6.12 -12.04 -5.13
C ALA A 134 5.66 -10.57 -5.19
N ASP A 135 6.14 -9.79 -6.18
CA ASP A 135 5.68 -8.41 -6.40
C ASP A 135 4.24 -8.39 -6.88
N LEU A 136 3.88 -9.34 -7.75
CA LEU A 136 2.54 -9.47 -8.31
C LEU A 136 1.50 -9.89 -7.26
N GLY A 137 1.91 -10.68 -6.26
CA GLY A 137 1.07 -10.97 -5.10
C GLY A 137 1.07 -9.89 -4.01
N MET A 138 1.88 -8.83 -4.16
CA MET A 138 2.09 -7.80 -3.14
C MET A 138 2.54 -8.35 -1.77
N ASP A 139 3.41 -9.36 -1.77
CA ASP A 139 3.82 -10.09 -0.57
C ASP A 139 4.44 -9.21 0.54
N PHE A 140 4.97 -8.04 0.17
CA PHE A 140 5.50 -7.08 1.15
C PHE A 140 4.44 -6.59 2.14
N LEU A 141 3.14 -6.63 1.80
CA LEU A 141 2.04 -6.32 2.72
C LEU A 141 1.84 -7.40 3.81
N HIS A 142 2.41 -8.58 3.62
CA HIS A 142 2.37 -9.67 4.62
C HIS A 142 3.59 -9.70 5.54
N TRP A 143 4.55 -8.81 5.34
CA TRP A 143 5.78 -8.79 6.14
C TRP A 143 5.52 -8.31 7.58
N PRO A 144 6.34 -8.76 8.56
CA PRO A 144 6.05 -8.59 9.98
C PRO A 144 6.16 -7.16 10.50
N SER A 145 6.82 -6.26 9.77
CA SER A 145 7.01 -4.87 10.20
C SER A 145 6.39 -3.93 9.18
N GLN A 146 5.32 -3.24 9.60
CA GLN A 146 4.59 -2.26 8.80
C GLN A 146 4.52 -0.94 9.58
N VAL A 147 5.06 0.14 9.02
CA VAL A 147 5.13 1.44 9.70
C VAL A 147 4.69 2.54 8.75
N VAL A 148 3.74 3.38 9.17
CA VAL A 148 3.43 4.63 8.45
C VAL A 148 4.43 5.68 8.88
N LEU A 149 5.25 6.14 7.93
CA LEU A 149 6.35 7.07 8.22
C LEU A 149 5.87 8.53 8.31
N LYS A 150 4.89 8.89 7.47
CA LYS A 150 4.35 10.25 7.32
C LYS A 150 3.18 10.25 6.35
N THR A 151 2.48 11.38 6.27
CA THR A 151 1.65 11.72 5.12
C THR A 151 2.47 12.51 4.09
N GLN A 152 2.21 12.30 2.80
CA GLN A 152 2.87 13.03 1.71
C GLN A 152 1.93 13.17 0.52
N ARG A 153 1.90 14.36 -0.11
CA ARG A 153 1.20 14.52 -1.39
C ARG A 153 1.99 13.85 -2.52
N ARG A 154 1.34 12.96 -3.28
CA ARG A 154 1.90 12.35 -4.50
C ARG A 154 0.83 12.34 -5.58
N LYS A 155 1.18 12.80 -6.80
CA LYS A 155 0.22 12.93 -7.92
C LYS A 155 -1.10 13.63 -7.52
N SER A 156 -0.99 14.73 -6.78
CA SER A 156 -2.12 15.53 -6.26
C SER A 156 -3.05 14.83 -5.24
N ARG A 157 -2.73 13.63 -4.78
CA ARG A 157 -3.44 12.94 -3.68
C ARG A 157 -2.62 12.99 -2.40
N LEU A 158 -3.29 13.12 -1.25
CA LEU A 158 -2.64 12.95 0.05
C LEU A 158 -2.52 11.44 0.31
N CYS A 159 -1.31 10.95 0.53
CA CYS A 159 -1.04 9.53 0.73
C CYS A 159 -0.37 9.29 2.08
N TYR A 160 -0.64 8.14 2.69
CA TYR A 160 0.18 7.57 3.74
C TYR A 160 1.42 6.91 3.11
N VAL A 161 2.60 7.23 3.65
CA VAL A 161 3.85 6.59 3.26
C VAL A 161 4.07 5.36 4.13
N LEU A 162 3.67 4.20 3.62
CA LEU A 162 3.80 2.90 4.28
C LEU A 162 5.16 2.30 3.98
N GLU A 163 5.89 1.93 5.04
CA GLU A 163 7.10 1.14 4.96
C GLU A 163 6.84 -0.29 5.43
N SER A 164 7.11 -1.24 4.54
CA SER A 164 7.06 -2.67 4.83
C SER A 164 8.48 -3.22 4.90
N ARG A 165 8.84 -3.92 5.98
CA ARG A 165 10.18 -4.53 6.16
C ARG A 165 10.15 -6.04 6.36
N ASN A 166 11.00 -6.72 5.60
CA ASN A 166 11.39 -8.10 5.86
C ASN A 166 12.64 -8.06 6.76
N LEU A 167 12.53 -8.58 7.98
CA LEU A 167 13.58 -8.41 9.01
C LEU A 167 14.85 -9.22 8.71
N LYS A 168 14.73 -10.34 7.98
CA LYS A 168 15.83 -11.26 7.66
C LYS A 168 15.61 -11.87 6.27
N PRO A 169 15.65 -11.07 5.19
CA PRO A 169 15.43 -11.58 3.85
C PRO A 169 16.59 -12.51 3.44
N PRO A 170 16.30 -13.67 2.83
CA PRO A 170 17.27 -14.39 2.02
C PRO A 170 17.92 -13.49 0.96
N LYS A 171 19.14 -13.86 0.53
CA LYS A 171 19.89 -13.09 -0.47
C LYS A 171 19.09 -13.00 -1.78
N GLY A 172 18.89 -11.78 -2.27
CA GLY A 172 18.15 -11.51 -3.49
C GLY A 172 16.69 -11.12 -3.28
N GLU A 173 16.13 -11.33 -2.08
CA GLU A 173 14.81 -10.81 -1.71
C GLU A 173 14.90 -9.34 -1.26
N TYR A 174 13.79 -8.62 -1.35
CA TYR A 174 13.69 -7.26 -0.84
C TYR A 174 13.76 -7.23 0.70
N HIS A 175 14.51 -6.28 1.25
CA HIS A 175 14.50 -6.00 2.70
C HIS A 175 13.42 -4.99 3.10
N ARG A 176 13.03 -4.11 2.17
CA ARG A 176 12.18 -2.94 2.41
C ARG A 176 11.45 -2.53 1.15
N VAL A 177 10.16 -2.27 1.28
CA VAL A 177 9.32 -1.63 0.26
C VAL A 177 8.70 -0.37 0.87
N VAL A 178 8.71 0.73 0.14
CA VAL A 178 8.05 1.98 0.54
C VAL A 178 6.96 2.29 -0.47
N SER A 179 5.73 2.34 0.02
CA SER A 179 4.52 2.50 -0.77
C SER A 179 3.80 3.79 -0.38
N TRP A 180 3.17 4.45 -1.34
CA TRP A 180 2.30 5.60 -1.11
C TRP A 180 0.86 5.11 -1.29
N VAL A 181 0.11 5.03 -0.19
CA VAL A 181 -1.26 4.49 -0.12
C VAL A 181 -2.23 5.66 0.01
N ASP A 182 -3.25 5.72 -0.84
CA ASP A 182 -4.12 6.88 -1.06
C ASP A 182 -5.60 6.64 -0.74
#